data_AF-A0A323V203-F1
#
_entry.id   AF-A0A323V203-F1
#
_cell.length_a   1.000
_cell.length_b   1.000
_cell.length_c   1.000
_cell.angle_alpha   90.00
_cell.angle_beta   90.00
_cell.angle_gamma   90.00
#
_symmetry.space_group_name_H-M   'P 1'
#
loop_
_entity.id
_entity.type
_entity.pdbx_description
1 polymer ?
#
loop_
_entity_poly.entity_id
_entity_poly.type
_entity_poly.pdbx_seq_one_letter_code
_entity_poly.pdbx_strand_id
1 'polypeptide(L)'
;RPIKKITNEVNEISSQNLSRRIMLGETKDELYELSYTFNQLLTRLQESFEIQRRFIANASHELSTPLTSISSQLEITLQNKRTAEEYQQIIQSVYDDVKNLNRLTRSLLELAKASGTSDGMELALVRMDEILMKLPVDLHKTSDLYKVKLHFETFPDN
;
A
#
# COMPACT_ATOMS: atom_id res chain seq x y z
N ARG A 1 23.15 34.68 -15.64
CA ARG A 1 23.93 33.43 -15.51
C ARG A 1 22.96 32.27 -15.31
N PRO A 2 22.75 31.39 -16.31
CA PRO A 2 21.70 30.37 -16.31
C PRO A 2 21.88 29.32 -15.20
N ILE A 3 23.11 28.90 -14.89
CA ILE A 3 23.39 27.97 -13.78
C ILE A 3 22.84 28.48 -12.45
N LYS A 4 23.02 29.78 -12.13
CA LYS A 4 22.51 30.36 -10.87
C LYS A 4 20.99 30.31 -10.78
N LYS A 5 20.27 30.39 -11.90
CA LYS A 5 18.81 30.26 -11.93
C LYS A 5 18.40 28.82 -11.58
N ILE A 6 19.01 27.83 -12.23
CA ILE A 6 18.77 26.40 -11.95
C ILE A 6 19.06 26.10 -10.48
N THR A 7 20.20 26.55 -9.94
CA THR A 7 20.53 26.35 -8.52
C THR A 7 19.48 26.95 -7.58
N ASN A 8 18.99 28.16 -7.87
CA ASN A 8 17.94 28.79 -7.07
C ASN A 8 16.61 28.00 -7.14
N GLU A 9 16.21 27.57 -8.34
CA GLU A 9 14.99 26.77 -8.53
C GLU A 9 15.06 25.43 -7.78
N VAL A 10 16.22 24.77 -7.80
CA VAL A 10 16.47 23.55 -7.03
C VAL A 10 16.37 23.81 -5.53
N ASN A 11 16.96 24.89 -5.02
CA ASN A 11 16.93 25.24 -3.59
C ASN A 11 15.52 25.59 -3.08
N GLU A 12 14.62 26.01 -3.96
CA GLU A 12 13.22 26.29 -3.60
C GLU A 12 12.33 25.03 -3.60
N ILE A 13 12.85 23.90 -4.07
CA ILE A 13 12.15 22.62 -4.05
C ILE A 13 12.39 21.92 -2.69
N SER A 14 11.30 21.43 -2.11
CA SER A 14 11.24 20.75 -0.83
C SER A 14 10.21 19.61 -0.88
N SER A 15 10.16 18.80 0.17
CA SER A 15 9.15 17.74 0.31
C SER A 15 7.70 18.24 0.30
N GLN A 16 7.48 19.54 0.56
CA GLN A 16 6.16 20.17 0.59
C GLN A 16 5.67 20.62 -0.80
N ASN A 17 6.58 20.80 -1.77
CA ASN A 17 6.27 21.37 -3.09
C ASN A 17 6.97 20.63 -4.25
N LEU A 18 7.09 19.30 -4.15
CA LEU A 18 7.70 18.43 -5.17
C LEU A 18 7.02 18.48 -6.56
N SER A 19 5.85 19.10 -6.70
CA SER A 19 5.19 19.33 -7.99
C SER A 19 5.87 20.43 -8.82
N ARG A 20 6.72 21.26 -8.21
CA ARG A 20 7.50 22.26 -8.92
C ARG A 20 8.51 21.60 -9.87
N ARG A 21 8.78 22.24 -10.99
CA ARG A 21 9.75 21.80 -12.00
C ARG A 21 10.71 22.92 -12.34
N ILE A 22 11.93 22.53 -12.72
CA ILE A 22 12.94 23.44 -13.23
C ILE A 22 12.56 23.85 -14.64
N MET A 23 12.64 25.14 -14.96
CA MET A 23 12.40 25.62 -16.32
C MET A 23 13.40 25.02 -17.30
N LEU A 24 12.89 24.46 -18.40
CA LEU A 24 13.73 24.00 -19.51
C LEU A 24 14.16 25.20 -20.36
N GLY A 25 15.42 25.21 -20.79
CA GLY A 25 15.92 26.19 -21.75
C GLY A 25 15.27 26.01 -23.12
N GLU A 26 15.30 27.06 -23.95
CA GLU A 26 14.80 27.00 -25.32
C GLU A 26 15.74 26.22 -26.26
N THR A 27 17.04 26.20 -25.93
CA THR A 27 18.07 25.47 -26.66
C THR A 27 18.31 24.12 -25.99
N LYS A 28 18.38 23.05 -26.77
CA LYS A 28 18.69 21.68 -26.29
C LYS A 28 20.19 21.50 -26.07
N ASP A 29 20.75 22.30 -25.17
CA ASP A 29 22.14 22.24 -24.75
C ASP A 29 22.31 21.37 -23.49
N GLU A 30 23.52 21.31 -22.93
CA GLU A 30 23.81 20.53 -21.72
C GLU A 30 23.00 21.00 -20.50
N LEU A 31 22.61 22.28 -20.45
CA LEU A 31 21.78 22.81 -19.37
C LEU A 31 20.34 22.36 -19.50
N TYR A 32 19.82 22.25 -20.73
CA TYR A 32 18.52 21.62 -21.00
C TYR A 32 18.49 20.17 -20.52
N GLU A 33 19.48 19.36 -20.91
CA GLU A 33 19.57 17.95 -20.52
C GLU A 33 19.67 17.77 -18.99
N LEU A 34 20.42 18.66 -18.32
CA LEU A 34 20.50 18.69 -16.87
C LEU A 34 19.16 19.00 -16.21
N SER A 35 18.48 20.07 -16.63
CA SER A 35 17.15 20.44 -16.11
C SER A 35 16.11 19.34 -16.37
N TYR A 36 16.17 18.70 -17.54
CA TYR A 36 15.32 17.58 -17.89
C TYR A 36 15.54 16.38 -16.96
N THR A 37 16.80 16.00 -16.74
CA THR A 37 17.18 14.89 -15.84
C THR A 37 16.73 15.17 -14.40
N PHE A 38 16.91 16.40 -13.91
CA PHE A 38 16.40 16.81 -12.59
C PHE A 38 14.87 16.69 -12.51
N ASN A 39 14.16 17.14 -13.54
CA ASN A 39 12.70 17.02 -13.59
C ASN A 39 12.23 15.56 -13.58
N GLN A 40 12.96 14.64 -14.22
CA GLN A 40 12.67 13.21 -14.13
C GLN A 40 12.88 12.67 -12.71
N LEU A 41 13.96 13.07 -12.03
CA LEU A 41 14.20 12.72 -10.62
C LEU A 41 13.07 13.26 -9.73
N LEU A 42 12.66 14.51 -9.93
CA LEU A 42 11.56 15.12 -9.17
C LEU A 42 10.23 14.41 -9.39
N THR A 43 9.96 13.94 -10.61
CA THR A 43 8.78 13.12 -10.89
C THR A 43 8.80 11.80 -10.10
N ARG A 44 9.92 11.06 -10.13
CA ARG A 44 10.05 9.80 -9.37
C ARG A 44 9.92 10.04 -7.85
N LEU A 45 10.48 11.14 -7.34
CA LEU A 45 10.31 11.53 -5.94
C LEU A 45 8.85 11.88 -5.62
N GLN A 46 8.19 12.68 -6.46
CA GLN A 46 6.80 13.05 -6.26
C GLN A 46 5.89 11.82 -6.22
N GLU A 47 6.06 10.89 -7.17
CA GLU A 47 5.31 9.63 -7.23
C GLU A 47 5.51 8.81 -5.95
N SER A 48 6.75 8.65 -5.49
CA SER A 48 7.06 7.93 -4.26
C SER A 48 6.39 8.57 -3.02
N PHE A 49 6.45 9.89 -2.89
CA PHE A 49 5.80 10.62 -1.80
C PHE A 49 4.27 10.56 -1.86
N GLU A 50 3.67 10.57 -3.05
CA GLU A 50 2.23 10.43 -3.22
C GLU A 50 1.75 9.03 -2.83
N ILE A 51 2.49 7.98 -3.22
CA ILE A 51 2.23 6.60 -2.79
C ILE A 51 2.29 6.49 -1.26
N GLN A 52 3.35 7.03 -0.64
CA GLN A 52 3.50 7.01 0.81
C GLN A 52 2.36 7.77 1.52
N ARG A 53 1.99 8.96 1.04
CA ARG A 53 0.87 9.73 1.61
C ARG A 53 -0.45 8.97 1.52
N ARG A 54 -0.74 8.37 0.36
CA ARG A 54 -1.96 7.57 0.17
C ARG A 54 -1.96 6.34 1.07
N PHE A 55 -0.82 5.65 1.21
CA PHE A 55 -0.68 4.52 2.12
C PHE A 55 -0.96 4.90 3.56
N ILE A 56 -0.35 6.00 4.05
CA ILE A 56 -0.59 6.49 5.42
C ILE A 56 -2.06 6.85 5.63
N ALA A 57 -2.67 7.60 4.71
CA ALA A 57 -4.08 7.98 4.81
C ALA A 57 -5.00 6.75 4.87
N ASN A 58 -4.80 5.79 3.95
CA ASN A 58 -5.59 4.56 3.93
C ASN A 58 -5.38 3.74 5.22
N ALA A 59 -4.14 3.56 5.66
CA ALA A 59 -3.84 2.86 6.91
C ALA A 59 -4.52 3.51 8.12
N SER A 60 -4.48 4.84 8.22
CA SER A 60 -5.15 5.57 9.29
C SER A 60 -6.66 5.37 9.27
N HIS A 61 -7.30 5.41 8.10
CA HIS A 61 -8.74 5.15 7.97
C HIS A 61 -9.11 3.71 8.34
N GLU A 62 -8.39 2.73 7.80
CA GLU A 62 -8.66 1.31 8.04
C GLU A 62 -8.43 0.91 9.51
N LEU A 63 -7.48 1.55 10.22
CA LEU A 63 -7.28 1.33 11.66
C LEU A 63 -8.32 2.07 12.52
N SER A 64 -8.79 3.24 12.10
CA SER A 64 -9.74 4.05 12.88
C SER A 64 -11.10 3.36 13.03
N THR A 65 -11.57 2.65 12.00
CA THR A 65 -12.86 1.96 12.00
C THR A 65 -12.97 0.88 13.10
N PRO A 66 -12.08 -0.13 13.18
CA PRO A 66 -12.14 -1.14 14.25
C PRO A 66 -11.88 -0.54 15.64
N LEU A 67 -11.00 0.47 15.76
CA LEU A 67 -10.80 1.17 17.03
C LEU A 67 -12.06 1.87 17.52
N THR A 68 -12.80 2.51 16.62
CA THR A 68 -14.08 3.16 16.93
C THR A 68 -15.13 2.13 17.34
N SER A 69 -15.20 0.99 16.62
CA SER A 69 -16.09 -0.13 16.97
C SER A 69 -15.83 -0.66 18.38
N ILE A 70 -14.56 -0.99 18.69
CA ILE A 70 -14.15 -1.48 20.01
C ILE A 70 -14.51 -0.46 21.10
N SER A 71 -14.18 0.81 20.87
CA SER A 71 -14.43 1.87 21.85
C SER A 71 -15.93 2.03 22.13
N SER A 72 -16.76 2.03 21.08
CA SER A 72 -18.22 2.14 21.20
C SER A 72 -18.83 0.94 21.92
N GLN A 73 -18.41 -0.28 21.59
CA GLN A 73 -18.86 -1.50 22.27
C GLN A 73 -18.54 -1.43 23.76
N LEU A 74 -17.30 -1.05 24.11
CA LEU A 74 -16.88 -0.93 25.50
C LEU A 74 -17.62 0.19 26.25
N GLU A 75 -17.81 1.35 25.63
CA GLU A 75 -18.54 2.48 26.22
C GLU A 75 -19.99 2.11 26.54
N ILE A 76 -20.70 1.55 25.56
CA ILE A 76 -22.06 1.02 25.74
C ILE A 76 -22.07 -0.05 26.84
N THR A 77 -21.03 -0.87 26.89
CA THR A 77 -20.89 -1.95 27.88
C THR A 77 -20.78 -1.41 29.30
N LEU A 78 -20.01 -0.35 29.49
CA LEU A 78 -19.77 0.26 30.79
C LEU A 78 -20.98 1.05 31.33
N GLN A 79 -21.88 1.53 30.45
CA GLN A 79 -23.04 2.33 30.87
C GLN A 79 -24.15 1.53 31.56
N ASN A 80 -24.28 0.23 31.30
CA ASN A 80 -25.39 -0.59 31.78
C ASN A 80 -24.92 -1.92 32.39
N LYS A 81 -25.55 -2.34 33.50
CA LYS A 81 -25.39 -3.70 34.01
C LYS A 81 -26.06 -4.68 33.05
N ARG A 82 -25.39 -5.81 32.78
CA ARG A 82 -25.82 -6.86 31.87
C ARG A 82 -25.73 -8.24 32.51
N THR A 83 -26.34 -9.23 31.88
CA THR A 83 -26.15 -10.63 32.29
C THR A 83 -24.74 -11.11 31.98
N ALA A 84 -24.33 -12.21 32.61
CA ALA A 84 -23.02 -12.81 32.35
C ALA A 84 -22.86 -13.23 30.88
N GLU A 85 -23.93 -13.76 30.28
CA GLU A 85 -23.97 -14.21 28.88
C GLU A 85 -23.78 -13.03 27.92
N GLU A 86 -24.43 -11.90 28.16
CA GLU A 86 -24.27 -10.69 27.35
C GLU A 86 -22.84 -10.14 27.44
N TYR A 87 -22.24 -10.11 28.63
CA TYR A 87 -20.83 -9.72 28.78
C TYR A 87 -19.90 -10.66 28.01
N GLN A 88 -20.14 -11.97 28.06
CA GLN A 88 -19.33 -12.95 27.32
C GLN A 88 -19.42 -12.72 25.81
N GLN A 89 -20.61 -12.43 25.28
CA GLN A 89 -20.79 -12.12 23.85
C GLN A 89 -20.04 -10.86 23.44
N ILE A 90 -20.10 -9.80 24.24
CA ILE A 90 -19.40 -8.55 23.95
C ILE A 90 -17.87 -8.74 24.01
N ILE A 91 -17.38 -9.46 25.03
CA ILE A 91 -15.94 -9.76 25.15
C ILE A 91 -15.47 -10.55 23.93
N GLN A 92 -16.26 -11.52 23.46
CA GLN A 92 -15.94 -12.28 22.25
C GLN A 92 -15.91 -11.37 21.00
N SER A 93 -16.89 -10.48 20.85
CA SER A 93 -16.94 -9.50 19.76
C SER A 93 -15.72 -8.57 19.75
N VAL A 94 -15.37 -7.99 20.91
CA VAL A 94 -14.18 -7.15 21.07
C VAL A 94 -12.89 -7.93 20.76
N TYR A 95 -12.81 -9.20 21.20
CA TYR A 95 -11.66 -10.05 20.91
C TYR A 95 -11.49 -10.31 19.41
N ASP A 96 -12.59 -10.55 18.69
CA ASP A 96 -12.57 -10.74 17.24
C ASP A 96 -12.17 -9.44 16.50
N ASP A 97 -12.65 -8.28 16.96
CA ASP A 97 -12.21 -6.97 16.44
C ASP A 97 -10.70 -6.74 16.65
N VAL A 98 -10.17 -7.09 17.83
CA VAL A 98 -8.72 -7.01 18.12
C VAL A 98 -7.90 -7.97 17.24
N LYS A 99 -8.41 -9.18 16.96
CA LYS A 99 -7.76 -10.11 16.03
C LYS A 99 -7.73 -9.56 14.62
N ASN A 100 -8.82 -8.94 14.17
CA ASN A 100 -8.89 -8.28 12.87
C ASN A 100 -7.89 -7.12 12.76
N LEU A 101 -7.80 -6.29 13.80
CA LEU A 101 -6.85 -5.17 13.87
C LEU A 101 -5.39 -5.66 13.84
N ASN A 102 -5.07 -6.75 14.53
CA ASN A 102 -3.76 -7.39 14.47
C ASN A 102 -3.42 -7.90 13.05
N ARG A 103 -4.40 -8.53 12.37
CA ARG A 103 -4.22 -8.99 10.98
C ARG A 103 -3.96 -7.82 10.04
N LEU A 104 -4.76 -6.74 10.16
CA LEU A 104 -4.59 -5.52 9.37
C LEU A 104 -3.21 -4.90 9.58
N THR A 105 -2.75 -4.81 10.82
CA THR A 105 -1.42 -4.25 11.14
C THR A 105 -0.30 -5.07 10.52
N ARG A 106 -0.40 -6.41 10.53
CA ARG A 106 0.56 -7.28 9.85
C ARG A 106 0.56 -7.06 8.34
N SER A 107 -0.61 -6.99 7.71
CA SER A 107 -0.72 -6.72 6.28
C SER A 107 -0.15 -5.36 5.88
N LEU A 108 -0.40 -4.31 6.69
CA LEU A 108 0.20 -3.00 6.46
C LEU A 108 1.72 -3.03 6.57
N LEU A 109 2.28 -3.77 7.54
CA LEU A 109 3.73 -3.93 7.69
C LEU A 109 4.36 -4.68 6.50
N GLU A 110 3.69 -5.70 5.97
CA GLU A 110 4.12 -6.42 4.77
C GLU A 110 4.13 -5.51 3.54
N LEU A 111 3.05 -4.74 3.34
CA LEU A 111 2.96 -3.76 2.25
C LEU A 111 4.02 -2.66 2.35
N ALA A 112 4.30 -2.17 3.56
CA ALA A 112 5.35 -1.18 3.80
C ALA A 112 6.76 -1.71 3.44
N LYS A 113 7.03 -2.99 3.72
CA LYS A 113 8.29 -3.64 3.32
C LYS A 113 8.39 -3.78 1.79
N ALA A 114 7.31 -4.18 1.12
CA ALA A 114 7.28 -4.35 -0.32
C ALA A 114 7.40 -3.03 -1.11
N SER A 115 7.00 -1.90 -0.50
CA SER A 115 7.06 -0.57 -1.14
C SER A 115 8.36 0.20 -0.86
N GLY A 116 9.18 -0.26 0.09
CA GLY A 116 10.44 0.39 0.49
C GLY A 116 11.71 -0.18 -0.14
N THR A 117 11.64 -1.27 -0.90
CA THR A 117 12.82 -1.82 -1.59
C THR A 117 13.11 -1.00 -2.85
N SER A 118 14.35 -0.50 -2.94
CA SER A 118 14.81 0.35 -4.05
C SER A 118 15.08 -0.44 -5.33
N ASP A 119 15.37 -1.73 -5.18
CA ASP A 119 14.98 -2.74 -6.17
C ASP A 119 13.49 -2.96 -5.97
N GLY A 120 12.65 -2.73 -6.98
CA GLY A 120 11.25 -3.15 -6.92
C GLY A 120 11.14 -4.63 -6.52
N MET A 121 9.93 -5.14 -6.23
CA MET A 121 9.73 -6.59 -6.09
C MET A 121 10.57 -7.31 -7.15
N GLU A 122 11.46 -8.22 -6.75
CA GLU A 122 12.25 -9.01 -7.72
C GLU A 122 11.25 -9.78 -8.58
N LEU A 123 10.91 -9.19 -9.73
CA LEU A 123 10.02 -9.81 -10.69
C LEU A 123 10.84 -10.88 -11.40
N ALA A 124 10.75 -12.09 -10.87
CA ALA A 124 11.28 -13.26 -11.56
C ALA A 124 10.32 -13.68 -12.68
N LEU A 125 10.88 -14.14 -13.79
CA LEU A 125 10.11 -14.90 -14.77
C LEU A 125 9.60 -16.18 -14.08
N VAL A 126 8.29 -16.25 -13.87
CA VAL A 126 7.64 -17.40 -13.27
C VAL A 126 6.90 -18.22 -14.32
N ARG A 127 6.96 -19.53 -14.16
CA ARG A 127 6.20 -20.46 -14.98
C ARG A 127 4.75 -20.49 -14.51
N MET A 128 3.86 -19.91 -15.33
CA MET A 128 2.42 -19.85 -15.04
C MET A 128 1.82 -21.23 -14.78
N ASP A 129 2.27 -22.26 -15.50
CA ASP A 129 1.81 -23.64 -15.32
C ASP A 129 2.14 -24.17 -13.93
N GLU A 130 3.31 -23.84 -13.38
CA GLU A 130 3.71 -24.26 -12.03
C GLU A 130 2.84 -23.60 -10.95
N ILE A 131 2.53 -22.32 -11.11
CA ILE A 131 1.63 -21.59 -10.18
C ILE A 131 0.23 -22.19 -10.23
N LEU A 132 -0.31 -22.39 -11.44
CA LEU A 132 -1.64 -22.97 -11.63
C LEU A 132 -1.75 -24.36 -11.01
N MET A 133 -0.72 -25.19 -11.15
CA MET A 133 -0.69 -26.54 -10.56
C MET A 133 -0.57 -26.54 -9.03
N LYS A 134 0.05 -25.54 -8.41
CA LYS A 134 0.14 -25.40 -6.94
C LYS A 134 -1.15 -24.88 -6.29
N LEU A 135 -1.93 -24.12 -7.06
CA LEU A 135 -3.11 -23.39 -6.59
C LEU A 135 -4.16 -24.28 -5.87
N PRO A 136 -4.52 -25.49 -6.36
CA PRO A 136 -5.45 -26.37 -5.66
C PRO A 136 -4.94 -26.80 -4.28
N VAL A 137 -3.65 -27.12 -4.17
CA VAL A 137 -3.04 -27.59 -2.92
C VAL A 137 -2.99 -26.47 -1.89
N ASP A 138 -2.61 -25.26 -2.31
CA ASP A 138 -2.50 -24.13 -1.39
C ASP A 138 -3.87 -23.60 -0.94
N LEU A 139 -4.89 -23.65 -1.80
CA LEU A 139 -6.26 -23.31 -1.40
C LEU A 139 -6.88 -24.37 -0.47
N HIS A 140 -6.57 -25.65 -0.65
CA HIS A 140 -7.04 -26.69 0.26
C HIS A 140 -6.46 -26.53 1.67
N LYS A 141 -5.18 -26.13 1.81
CA LYS A 141 -4.58 -25.78 3.12
C LYS A 141 -5.28 -24.63 3.82
N THR A 142 -5.91 -23.73 3.06
CA THR A 142 -6.61 -22.57 3.61
C THR A 142 -8.03 -22.94 4.06
N SER A 143 -8.71 -23.80 3.31
CA SER A 143 -9.99 -24.40 3.70
C SER A 143 -10.36 -25.57 2.78
N ASP A 144 -10.77 -26.69 3.37
CA ASP A 144 -11.24 -27.88 2.66
C ASP A 144 -12.52 -27.64 1.86
N LEU A 145 -13.21 -26.52 2.10
CA LEU A 145 -14.44 -26.13 1.39
C LEU A 145 -14.16 -25.61 -0.03
N TYR A 146 -12.93 -25.19 -0.33
CA TYR A 146 -12.59 -24.69 -1.66
C TYR A 146 -12.36 -25.84 -2.64
N LYS A 147 -13.17 -25.90 -3.69
CA LYS A 147 -12.98 -26.81 -4.84
C LYS A 147 -12.43 -26.02 -6.02
N VAL A 148 -11.19 -26.30 -6.39
CA VAL A 148 -10.52 -25.66 -7.53
C VAL A 148 -10.61 -26.60 -8.74
N LYS A 149 -11.12 -26.09 -9.86
CA LYS A 149 -11.10 -26.77 -11.16
C LYS A 149 -10.38 -25.89 -12.17
N LEU A 150 -9.35 -26.44 -12.80
CA LEU A 150 -8.61 -25.77 -13.88
C LEU A 150 -9.14 -26.28 -15.21
N HIS A 151 -9.61 -25.38 -16.06
CA HIS A 151 -10.09 -25.68 -17.41
C HIS A 151 -9.14 -25.04 -18.41
N PHE A 152 -8.54 -25.84 -19.29
CA PHE A 152 -7.55 -25.41 -20.28
C PHE A 152 -8.11 -25.41 -21.72
N GLU A 153 -9.43 -25.39 -21.87
CA GLU A 153 -10.13 -25.70 -23.13
C GLU A 153 -10.09 -24.57 -24.19
N THR A 154 -9.57 -23.38 -23.86
CA THR A 154 -9.45 -22.27 -24.82
C THR A 154 -8.08 -21.59 -24.70
N PHE A 155 -7.08 -22.17 -25.36
CA PHE A 155 -5.95 -21.38 -25.83
C PHE A 155 -6.37 -20.70 -27.14
N PRO A 156 -6.20 -19.38 -27.32
CA PRO A 156 -6.33 -18.79 -28.64
C PRO A 156 -5.28 -19.45 -29.55
N ASP A 157 -5.71 -19.99 -30.69
CA ASP A 157 -4.79 -20.41 -31.74
C ASP A 157 -3.95 -19.18 -32.15
N ASN A 158 -2.62 -19.34 -32.06
CA ASN A 158 -1.55 -18.34 -32.27
C ASN A 158 -1.90 -17.09 -33.11
#